data_AF-A0A660XGV1-F1
#
_entry.id   AF-A0A660XGV1-F1
#
_cell.length_a   1.000
_cell.length_b   1.000
_cell.length_c   1.000
_cell.angle_alpha   90.00
_cell.angle_beta   90.00
_cell.angle_gamma   90.00
#
_symmetry.space_group_name_H-M   'P 1'
#
loop_
_entity.id
_entity.type
_entity.pdbx_description
1 polymer ?
#
loop_
_entity_poly.entity_id
_entity_poly.type
_entity_poly.pdbx_seq_one_letter_code
_entity_poly.pdbx_strand_id
1 'polypeptide(L)'
;EYHLDWWNGFNLFYNQDIGYFPSEGLTVHMGGDYRVASAYFSRGDGAVLNEDAPTFEFASPLRETSYTHYYPRTIEWYRLKDDFSNMNFIKQQIMDHGAVGTCMFVGSQFLNDSTNGSFYQPPSDLNDPNHAIAIVGWNDTISTAAPAPGAWLCKNSWGSDWGSNWNGRGYFWISYYDKHAVRHPEMGCVSFQEVEIMKYDSIYYHDYHGWRDTLDVQEAVNIFVAEARDTLVAVSFFTAADSVEYRIKIYRDREDMINDDPISSQFGTILHTGFHTIDMDDKTVLMEGDSFFVYLFQDKGGQPYDRTSIVPVLLDVPALYALRTAATTVPSKANSNESLFKEEGIWQDLQSVNTTANFVLKPWLKRASFPCNKISPKRPDF
;
A
#
# COMPACT_ATOMS: atom_id res chain seq x y z
N GLU A 1 13.15 -0.70 -5.76
CA GLU A 1 12.40 -0.01 -6.83
C GLU A 1 12.20 -0.95 -8.02
N TYR A 2 13.26 -1.39 -8.70
CA TYR A 2 13.11 -2.22 -9.91
C TYR A 2 12.27 -3.48 -9.74
N HIS A 3 12.47 -4.26 -8.67
CA HIS A 3 11.61 -5.43 -8.43
C HIS A 3 10.12 -5.05 -8.31
N LEU A 4 9.80 -4.00 -7.56
CA LEU A 4 8.44 -3.47 -7.46
C LEU A 4 7.92 -2.99 -8.82
N ASP A 5 8.72 -2.30 -9.63
CA ASP A 5 8.27 -1.81 -10.94
C ASP A 5 7.82 -2.95 -11.86
N TRP A 6 8.57 -4.06 -11.84
CA TRP A 6 8.26 -5.27 -12.60
C TRP A 6 7.08 -6.03 -12.01
N TRP A 7 6.97 -6.08 -10.68
CA TRP A 7 6.07 -7.00 -9.97
C TRP A 7 4.94 -6.33 -9.18
N ASN A 8 4.70 -5.03 -9.35
CA ASN A 8 3.63 -4.31 -8.64
C ASN A 8 2.24 -4.88 -8.93
N GLY A 9 2.06 -5.61 -10.03
CA GLY A 9 0.82 -6.31 -10.37
C GLY A 9 -0.15 -5.51 -11.23
N PHE A 10 0.12 -4.23 -11.46
CA PHE A 10 -0.75 -3.31 -12.21
C PHE A 10 -0.31 -3.16 -13.66
N ASN A 11 0.80 -3.78 -14.05
CA ASN A 11 1.51 -3.45 -15.28
C ASN A 11 1.31 -4.47 -16.40
N LEU A 12 1.77 -4.11 -17.60
CA LEU A 12 1.72 -4.92 -18.82
C LEU A 12 2.70 -6.10 -18.84
N PHE A 13 3.48 -6.32 -17.77
CA PHE A 13 4.36 -7.47 -17.64
C PHE A 13 3.68 -8.59 -16.85
N TYR A 14 3.14 -8.28 -15.68
CA TYR A 14 2.51 -9.28 -14.80
C TYR A 14 1.38 -8.67 -13.96
N ASN A 15 0.24 -9.36 -13.97
CA ASN A 15 -0.88 -9.14 -13.07
C ASN A 15 -1.38 -10.52 -12.62
N GLN A 16 -1.35 -10.86 -11.33
CA GLN A 16 -1.68 -12.21 -10.86
C GLN A 16 -3.11 -12.65 -11.23
N ASP A 17 -4.05 -11.71 -11.29
CA ASP A 17 -5.42 -12.02 -11.66
C ASP A 17 -5.51 -12.41 -13.14
N ILE A 18 -4.67 -11.86 -14.01
CA ILE A 18 -4.74 -12.09 -15.47
C ILE A 18 -3.69 -13.08 -15.98
N GLY A 19 -2.47 -12.99 -15.46
CA GLY A 19 -1.27 -13.69 -15.88
C GLY A 19 -0.19 -12.74 -16.41
N TYR A 20 0.73 -13.31 -17.19
CA TYR A 20 1.75 -12.54 -17.90
C TYR A 20 1.17 -11.83 -19.12
N PHE A 21 1.70 -10.63 -19.39
CA PHE A 21 1.37 -9.81 -20.56
C PHE A 21 -0.15 -9.53 -20.70
N PRO A 22 -0.80 -8.95 -19.68
CA PRO A 22 -2.19 -8.54 -19.81
C PRO A 22 -2.37 -7.52 -20.94
N SER A 23 -3.58 -7.44 -21.50
CA SER A 23 -3.90 -6.51 -22.59
C SER A 23 -3.99 -5.05 -22.14
N GLU A 24 -4.21 -4.81 -20.86
CA GLU A 24 -4.32 -3.49 -20.23
C GLU A 24 -3.50 -3.46 -18.93
N GLY A 25 -3.02 -2.28 -18.56
CA GLY A 25 -2.17 -2.08 -17.40
C GLY A 25 -1.20 -0.92 -17.58
N LEU A 26 -0.42 -0.65 -16.54
CA LEU A 26 0.66 0.33 -16.55
C LEU A 26 1.80 -0.15 -17.45
N THR A 27 2.45 0.78 -18.16
CA THR A 27 3.75 0.47 -18.75
C THR A 27 4.78 0.36 -17.62
N VAL A 28 5.58 -0.71 -17.63
CA VAL A 28 6.65 -0.92 -16.63
C VAL A 28 7.56 0.31 -16.58
N HIS A 29 7.95 0.73 -15.37
CA HIS A 29 8.76 1.93 -15.09
C HIS A 29 8.11 3.29 -15.42
N MET A 30 6.86 3.31 -15.88
CA MET A 30 6.25 4.51 -16.43
C MET A 30 5.01 4.96 -15.67
N GLY A 31 4.87 4.63 -14.39
CA GLY A 31 3.84 5.24 -13.55
C GLY A 31 3.49 4.47 -12.30
N GLY A 32 2.58 5.06 -11.54
CA GLY A 32 2.02 4.50 -10.32
C GLY A 32 1.63 5.60 -9.35
N ASP A 33 0.93 5.20 -8.31
CA ASP A 33 0.61 6.01 -7.14
C ASP A 33 1.06 5.26 -5.87
N TYR A 34 0.91 5.89 -4.70
CA TYR A 34 1.27 5.20 -3.45
C TYR A 34 0.29 4.07 -3.08
N ARG A 35 -0.90 3.99 -3.70
CA ARG A 35 -1.79 2.85 -3.54
C ARG A 35 -1.26 1.63 -4.28
N VAL A 36 -0.72 1.80 -5.49
CA VAL A 36 0.00 0.75 -6.24
C VAL A 36 1.16 0.20 -5.41
N ALA A 37 1.99 1.09 -4.84
CA ALA A 37 3.07 0.67 -3.95
C ALA A 37 2.53 -0.08 -2.72
N SER A 38 1.50 0.46 -2.05
CA SER A 38 0.92 -0.16 -0.87
C SER A 38 0.28 -1.53 -1.13
N ALA A 39 -0.30 -1.76 -2.30
CA ALA A 39 -0.86 -3.05 -2.69
C ALA A 39 0.23 -4.12 -2.81
N TYR A 40 1.39 -3.75 -3.37
CA TYR A 40 2.55 -4.62 -3.45
C TYR A 40 3.10 -4.98 -2.06
N PHE A 41 3.16 -4.02 -1.14
CA PHE A 41 3.57 -4.29 0.24
C PHE A 41 2.52 -5.10 1.02
N SER A 42 1.23 -4.79 0.88
CA SER A 42 0.16 -5.36 1.72
C SER A 42 -0.11 -6.83 1.43
N ARG A 43 0.24 -7.34 0.24
CA ARG A 43 0.21 -8.78 -0.07
C ARG A 43 1.53 -9.51 0.20
N GLY A 44 2.49 -8.80 0.80
CA GLY A 44 3.77 -9.31 1.27
C GLY A 44 4.75 -9.74 0.19
N ASP A 45 4.64 -9.21 -1.03
CA ASP A 45 5.75 -9.30 -1.98
C ASP A 45 6.96 -8.51 -1.46
N GLY A 46 6.70 -7.39 -0.77
CA GLY A 46 7.68 -6.69 0.08
C GLY A 46 8.81 -5.99 -0.69
N ALA A 47 9.49 -5.02 -0.06
CA ALA A 47 10.65 -4.38 -0.68
C ALA A 47 11.82 -5.37 -0.70
N VAL A 48 12.25 -5.77 -1.90
CA VAL A 48 13.45 -6.58 -2.08
C VAL A 48 14.70 -5.71 -1.98
N LEU A 49 15.70 -6.19 -1.24
CA LEU A 49 17.00 -5.55 -1.14
C LEU A 49 17.63 -5.40 -2.53
N ASN A 50 18.20 -4.22 -2.83
CA ASN A 50 18.63 -3.91 -4.20
C ASN A 50 19.70 -4.89 -4.73
N GLU A 51 20.61 -5.39 -3.89
CA GLU A 51 21.63 -6.36 -4.30
C GLU A 51 21.04 -7.73 -4.71
N ASP A 52 19.84 -8.06 -4.22
CA ASP A 52 19.17 -9.33 -4.54
C ASP A 52 18.43 -9.26 -5.89
N ALA A 53 17.91 -8.09 -6.26
CA ALA A 53 17.18 -7.85 -7.52
C ALA A 53 17.54 -6.48 -8.16
N PRO A 54 18.77 -6.29 -8.67
CA PRO A 54 19.32 -4.96 -9.00
C PRO A 54 18.92 -4.40 -10.36
N THR A 55 18.14 -5.13 -11.16
CA THR A 55 18.09 -4.89 -12.61
C THR A 55 16.87 -4.09 -13.05
N PHE A 56 17.11 -2.93 -13.67
CA PHE A 56 16.08 -2.17 -14.38
C PHE A 56 15.64 -2.87 -15.67
N GLU A 57 16.61 -3.33 -16.49
CA GLU A 57 16.39 -3.79 -17.87
C GLU A 57 15.53 -5.05 -18.01
N PHE A 58 15.47 -5.89 -16.99
CA PHE A 58 14.70 -7.13 -17.00
C PHE A 58 14.17 -7.47 -15.62
N ALA A 59 13.04 -8.16 -15.60
CA ALA A 59 12.45 -8.67 -14.38
C ALA A 59 13.37 -9.74 -13.75
N SER A 60 13.96 -9.41 -12.61
CA SER A 60 14.50 -10.42 -11.69
C SER A 60 13.36 -11.34 -11.23
N PRO A 61 13.62 -12.60 -10.83
CA PRO A 61 12.57 -13.51 -10.35
C PRO A 61 11.66 -12.86 -9.29
N LEU A 62 10.36 -13.14 -9.34
CA LEU A 62 9.38 -12.59 -8.39
C LEU A 62 9.74 -12.95 -6.94
N ARG A 63 10.11 -14.21 -6.68
CA ARG A 63 10.54 -14.70 -5.36
C ARG A 63 11.76 -15.59 -5.49
N GLU A 64 12.70 -15.42 -4.58
CA GLU A 64 13.83 -16.32 -4.38
C GLU A 64 14.10 -16.50 -2.88
N THR A 65 14.59 -17.66 -2.50
CA THR A 65 14.92 -17.95 -1.09
C THR A 65 16.09 -17.12 -0.56
N SER A 66 16.95 -16.60 -1.44
CA SER A 66 18.05 -15.69 -1.07
C SER A 66 17.60 -14.27 -0.82
N TYR A 67 16.40 -13.87 -1.25
CA TYR A 67 15.97 -12.48 -1.15
C TYR A 67 15.70 -12.07 0.28
N THR A 68 16.22 -10.90 0.63
CA THR A 68 15.85 -10.18 1.84
C THR A 68 14.67 -9.27 1.54
N HIS A 69 13.51 -9.61 2.10
CA HIS A 69 12.27 -8.85 1.95
C HIS A 69 12.04 -7.96 3.16
N TYR A 70 11.74 -6.68 2.91
CA TYR A 70 11.31 -5.72 3.91
C TYR A 70 9.82 -5.43 3.79
N TYR A 71 9.17 -5.21 4.92
CA TYR A 71 7.73 -5.05 5.03
C TYR A 71 7.39 -3.87 5.95
N PRO A 72 6.66 -2.84 5.47
CA PRO A 72 6.06 -1.83 6.31
C PRO A 72 4.82 -2.40 7.00
N ARG A 73 4.78 -2.44 8.33
CA ARG A 73 3.56 -2.88 9.04
C ARG A 73 2.42 -1.88 8.92
N THR A 74 2.77 -0.61 8.74
CA THR A 74 1.85 0.52 8.74
C THR A 74 2.23 1.46 7.59
N ILE A 75 1.24 1.89 6.81
CA ILE A 75 1.42 2.93 5.79
C ILE A 75 0.32 3.97 5.98
N GLU A 76 0.67 5.19 6.36
CA GLU A 76 -0.30 6.24 6.71
C GLU A 76 -0.25 7.42 5.75
N TRP A 77 -1.44 7.94 5.43
CA TRP A 77 -1.63 9.10 4.58
C TRP A 77 -1.91 10.33 5.44
N TYR A 78 -1.13 11.37 5.19
CA TYR A 78 -1.33 12.69 5.78
C TYR A 78 -1.47 13.75 4.69
N ARG A 79 -1.96 14.91 5.10
CA ARG A 79 -2.07 16.08 4.23
C ARG A 79 -1.77 17.35 5.01
N LEU A 80 -0.87 18.15 4.49
CA LEU A 80 -0.64 19.50 4.99
C LEU A 80 -1.89 20.35 4.70
N LYS A 81 -2.44 20.93 5.75
CA LYS A 81 -3.59 21.83 5.65
C LYS A 81 -3.20 23.16 4.99
N ASP A 82 -4.16 23.80 4.34
CA ASP A 82 -3.94 25.06 3.62
C ASP A 82 -3.56 26.21 4.56
N ASP A 83 -3.99 26.15 5.82
CA ASP A 83 -3.64 27.08 6.89
C ASP A 83 -2.33 26.73 7.62
N PHE A 84 -1.64 25.66 7.20
CA PHE A 84 -0.41 25.14 7.82
C PHE A 84 -0.57 24.70 9.29
N SER A 85 -1.79 24.57 9.81
CA SER A 85 -2.05 24.27 11.22
C SER A 85 -1.47 22.94 11.70
N ASN A 86 -1.20 21.99 10.78
CA ASN A 86 -0.57 20.71 11.08
C ASN A 86 0.87 20.57 10.53
N MET A 87 1.55 21.66 10.18
CA MET A 87 2.93 21.64 9.68
C MET A 87 3.89 20.90 10.64
N ASN A 88 3.81 21.20 11.94
CA ASN A 88 4.66 20.54 12.94
C ASN A 88 4.36 19.04 13.06
N PHE A 89 3.11 18.63 12.85
CA PHE A 89 2.76 17.21 12.82
C PHE A 89 3.45 16.51 11.64
N ILE A 90 3.41 17.07 10.43
CA ILE A 90 4.11 16.47 9.26
C ILE A 90 5.62 16.36 9.52
N LYS A 91 6.24 17.41 10.08
CA LYS A 91 7.67 17.38 10.45
C LYS A 91 7.97 16.28 11.46
N GLN A 92 7.08 16.08 12.42
CA GLN A 92 7.20 15.02 13.42
C GLN A 92 7.17 13.63 12.78
N GLN A 93 6.31 13.41 11.78
CA GLN A 93 6.30 12.14 11.03
C GLN A 93 7.63 11.85 10.34
N ILE A 94 8.29 12.89 9.80
CA ILE A 94 9.63 12.76 9.22
C ILE A 94 10.68 12.41 10.29
N MET A 95 10.58 13.00 11.48
CA MET A 95 11.50 12.71 12.58
C MET A 95 11.35 11.29 13.12
N ASP A 96 10.12 10.84 13.31
CA ASP A 96 9.82 9.58 13.99
C ASP A 96 9.94 8.37 13.07
N HIS A 97 9.60 8.55 11.78
CA HIS A 97 9.50 7.45 10.82
C HIS A 97 10.46 7.57 9.63
N GLY A 98 11.19 8.69 9.53
CA GLY A 98 12.17 8.92 8.47
C GLY A 98 11.53 9.50 7.21
N ALA A 99 11.88 8.95 6.05
CA ALA A 99 11.46 9.52 4.78
C ALA A 99 9.95 9.35 4.55
N VAL A 100 9.28 10.40 4.07
CA VAL A 100 7.87 10.34 3.63
C VAL A 100 7.78 10.55 2.13
N GLY A 101 6.91 9.78 1.47
CA GLY A 101 6.61 9.92 0.06
C GLY A 101 5.76 11.17 -0.21
N THR A 102 6.04 11.85 -1.32
CA THR A 102 5.22 12.94 -1.85
C THR A 102 5.25 12.97 -3.38
N CYS A 103 4.38 13.76 -3.99
CA CYS A 103 4.38 14.01 -5.43
C CYS A 103 4.70 15.46 -5.77
N MET A 104 5.11 15.69 -7.01
CA MET A 104 5.28 17.00 -7.60
C MET A 104 4.93 16.97 -9.09
N PHE A 105 4.69 18.14 -9.68
CA PHE A 105 4.77 18.29 -11.13
C PHE A 105 6.17 18.78 -11.49
N VAL A 106 6.89 18.05 -12.34
CA VAL A 106 8.19 18.42 -12.89
C VAL A 106 7.96 19.29 -14.13
N GLY A 107 8.17 20.59 -13.97
CA GLY A 107 8.28 21.56 -15.05
C GLY A 107 9.53 22.41 -14.83
N SER A 108 10.39 22.53 -15.85
CA SER A 108 11.65 23.28 -15.74
C SER A 108 11.44 24.75 -15.36
N GLN A 109 10.28 25.32 -15.69
CA GLN A 109 9.88 26.68 -15.31
C GLN A 109 9.72 26.89 -13.80
N PHE A 110 9.57 25.80 -13.02
CA PHE A 110 9.35 25.84 -11.57
C PHE A 110 10.62 25.55 -10.77
N LEU A 111 11.68 25.07 -11.43
CA LEU A 111 12.99 24.84 -10.82
C LEU A 111 13.84 26.11 -10.93
N ASN A 112 14.49 26.49 -9.83
CA ASN A 112 15.39 27.62 -9.80
C ASN A 112 16.77 27.25 -9.22
N ASP A 113 17.70 26.98 -10.14
CA ASP A 113 19.10 26.65 -9.86
C ASP A 113 19.82 27.75 -9.04
N SER A 114 19.46 29.02 -9.24
CA SER A 114 20.07 30.15 -8.50
C SER A 114 19.69 30.20 -7.02
N THR A 115 18.68 29.41 -6.63
CA THR A 115 18.19 29.27 -5.25
C THR A 115 18.49 27.89 -4.68
N ASN A 116 19.69 27.36 -4.96
CA ASN A 116 20.14 26.03 -4.55
C ASN A 116 19.20 24.91 -5.00
N GLY A 117 18.66 25.01 -6.22
CA GLY A 117 17.72 24.03 -6.77
C GLY A 117 16.37 24.03 -6.04
N SER A 118 15.83 25.21 -5.68
CA SER A 118 14.49 25.27 -5.12
C SER A 118 13.42 25.10 -6.20
N PHE A 119 12.31 24.47 -5.82
CA PHE A 119 11.18 24.17 -6.67
C PHE A 119 9.90 24.77 -6.06
N TYR A 120 9.05 25.34 -6.92
CA TYR A 120 7.74 25.84 -6.52
C TYR A 120 6.79 25.91 -7.71
N GLN A 121 5.77 25.04 -7.72
CA GLN A 121 4.60 25.19 -8.58
C GLN A 121 3.52 26.01 -7.85
N PRO A 122 3.10 27.17 -8.37
CA PRO A 122 2.07 27.98 -7.74
C PRO A 122 0.68 27.33 -7.86
N PRO A 123 -0.23 27.54 -6.88
CA PRO A 123 -1.58 26.98 -6.92
C PRO A 123 -2.43 27.35 -8.15
N SER A 124 -2.09 28.45 -8.83
CA SER A 124 -2.77 28.91 -10.06
C SER A 124 -2.41 28.10 -11.30
N ASP A 125 -1.33 27.31 -11.27
CA ASP A 125 -0.96 26.46 -12.39
C ASP A 125 -1.91 25.26 -12.51
N LEU A 126 -2.23 24.85 -13.74
CA LEU A 126 -3.24 23.83 -14.01
C LEU A 126 -2.70 22.41 -14.07
N ASN A 127 -1.37 22.20 -14.06
CA ASN A 127 -0.82 20.87 -14.22
C ASN A 127 -0.96 20.04 -12.93
N ASP A 128 -1.25 18.76 -13.12
CA ASP A 128 -1.30 17.75 -12.05
C ASP A 128 0.07 17.12 -11.83
N PRO A 129 0.30 16.39 -10.72
CA PRO A 129 1.59 15.79 -10.46
C PRO A 129 1.99 14.79 -11.55
N ASN A 130 3.28 14.72 -11.83
CA ASN A 130 3.83 13.78 -12.81
C ASN A 130 5.15 13.14 -12.33
N HIS A 131 5.44 13.24 -11.03
CA HIS A 131 6.64 12.67 -10.43
C HIS A 131 6.44 12.40 -8.94
N ALA A 132 7.10 11.38 -8.43
CA ALA A 132 7.12 11.02 -7.01
C ALA A 132 8.54 11.13 -6.45
N ILE A 133 8.64 11.59 -5.21
CA ILE A 133 9.90 11.87 -4.52
C ILE A 133 9.77 11.57 -3.03
N ALA A 134 10.90 11.52 -2.32
CA ALA A 134 10.92 11.34 -0.87
C ALA A 134 11.34 12.64 -0.19
N ILE A 135 10.55 13.09 0.79
CA ILE A 135 10.96 14.15 1.73
C ILE A 135 11.79 13.50 2.84
N VAL A 136 12.98 14.04 3.07
CA VAL A 136 13.95 13.53 4.07
C VAL A 136 14.30 14.56 5.13
N GLY A 137 13.69 15.74 5.08
CA GLY A 137 13.95 16.82 6.02
C GLY A 137 13.26 18.10 5.59
N TRP A 138 13.57 19.20 6.29
CA TRP A 138 13.01 20.50 5.99
C TRP A 138 13.90 21.62 6.52
N ASN A 139 13.62 22.85 6.08
CA ASN A 139 14.23 24.05 6.63
C ASN A 139 13.28 25.25 6.48
N ASP A 140 12.93 25.86 7.62
CA ASP A 140 11.97 26.96 7.73
C ASP A 140 12.47 28.29 7.15
N THR A 141 13.77 28.41 6.89
CA THR A 141 14.38 29.68 6.45
C THR A 141 14.81 29.68 4.98
N ILE A 142 14.59 28.58 4.24
CA ILE A 142 14.97 28.50 2.83
C ILE A 142 14.06 29.41 2.01
N SER A 143 14.66 30.37 1.31
CA SER A 143 13.93 31.21 0.34
C SER A 143 13.72 30.43 -0.95
N THR A 144 12.51 30.51 -1.49
CA THR A 144 12.14 29.94 -2.79
C THR A 144 11.46 31.02 -3.65
N ALA A 145 10.93 30.66 -4.82
CA ALA A 145 10.07 31.57 -5.59
C ALA A 145 8.67 31.80 -4.99
N ALA A 146 8.35 31.12 -3.88
CA ALA A 146 7.08 31.26 -3.19
C ALA A 146 7.00 32.55 -2.34
N PRO A 147 5.78 32.93 -1.88
CA PRO A 147 5.57 34.19 -1.13
C PRO A 147 6.32 34.31 0.20
N ALA A 148 6.75 33.20 0.80
CA ALA A 148 7.40 33.15 2.10
C ALA A 148 8.42 32.00 2.15
N PRO A 149 9.42 32.09 3.06
CA PRO A 149 10.43 31.05 3.22
C PRO A 149 9.85 29.77 3.83
N GLY A 150 10.59 28.68 3.67
CA GLY A 150 10.24 27.36 4.18
C GLY A 150 10.16 26.33 3.06
N ALA A 151 10.93 25.25 3.20
CA ALA A 151 10.98 24.20 2.19
C ALA A 151 11.23 22.81 2.80
N TRP A 152 10.72 21.80 2.09
CA TRP A 152 11.04 20.39 2.27
C TRP A 152 12.35 20.06 1.55
N LEU A 153 13.23 19.30 2.19
CA LEU A 153 14.39 18.70 1.55
C LEU A 153 13.97 17.37 0.92
N CYS A 154 14.10 17.29 -0.39
CA CYS A 154 13.62 16.15 -1.16
C CYS A 154 14.78 15.39 -1.79
N LYS A 155 14.69 14.05 -1.77
CA LYS A 155 15.55 13.12 -2.51
C LYS A 155 14.86 12.70 -3.80
N ASN A 156 15.55 12.87 -4.93
CA ASN A 156 15.09 12.48 -6.25
C ASN A 156 15.60 11.07 -6.65
N SER A 157 15.06 10.51 -7.73
CA SER A 157 15.44 9.20 -8.31
C SER A 157 16.31 9.30 -9.57
N TRP A 158 16.80 10.49 -9.95
CA TRP A 158 17.60 10.71 -11.17
C TRP A 158 19.11 10.66 -10.96
N GLY A 159 19.56 9.94 -9.93
CA GLY A 159 20.97 9.75 -9.60
C GLY A 159 21.63 10.95 -8.92
N SER A 160 22.86 10.75 -8.46
CA SER A 160 23.62 11.74 -7.70
C SER A 160 24.17 12.90 -8.53
N ASP A 161 24.25 12.76 -9.85
CA ASP A 161 24.77 13.82 -10.72
C ASP A 161 23.73 14.90 -11.00
N TRP A 162 22.45 14.58 -10.81
CA TRP A 162 21.37 15.55 -10.94
C TRP A 162 21.50 16.62 -9.85
N GLY A 163 21.38 17.88 -10.27
CA GLY A 163 21.61 19.03 -9.41
C GLY A 163 23.07 19.41 -9.16
N SER A 164 24.00 18.92 -9.99
CA SER A 164 25.41 19.33 -9.98
C SER A 164 25.60 20.85 -10.10
N ASN A 165 24.76 21.55 -10.87
CA ASN A 165 24.79 23.02 -11.01
C ASN A 165 24.64 23.78 -9.67
N TRP A 166 23.96 23.17 -8.68
CA TRP A 166 23.76 23.73 -7.34
C TRP A 166 24.33 22.86 -6.22
N ASN A 167 25.18 21.88 -6.56
CA ASN A 167 25.75 20.89 -5.63
C ASN A 167 24.69 20.15 -4.79
N GLY A 168 23.52 19.86 -5.39
CA GLY A 168 22.41 19.17 -4.72
C GLY A 168 22.62 17.66 -4.57
N ARG A 169 23.42 17.03 -5.44
CA ARG A 169 23.77 15.60 -5.38
C ARG A 169 22.55 14.64 -5.38
N GLY A 170 21.57 14.91 -6.24
CA GLY A 170 20.29 14.19 -6.26
C GLY A 170 19.24 14.73 -5.29
N TYR A 171 19.55 15.79 -4.53
CA TYR A 171 18.63 16.47 -3.63
C TYR A 171 18.30 17.89 -4.09
N PHE A 172 17.14 18.36 -3.67
CA PHE A 172 16.61 19.68 -4.01
C PHE A 172 15.59 20.12 -2.96
N TRP A 173 15.18 21.38 -3.01
CA TRP A 173 14.21 21.95 -2.07
C TRP A 173 12.86 22.12 -2.74
N ILE A 174 11.76 21.75 -2.08
CA ILE A 174 10.40 22.10 -2.54
C ILE A 174 9.76 23.03 -1.51
N SER A 175 9.24 24.18 -1.97
CA SER A 175 8.55 25.13 -1.11
C SER A 175 7.38 24.49 -0.35
N TYR A 176 7.16 24.89 0.91
CA TYR A 176 5.96 24.50 1.67
C TYR A 176 4.64 24.95 1.02
N TYR A 177 4.72 25.92 0.11
CA TYR A 177 3.60 26.49 -0.61
C TYR A 177 3.33 25.80 -1.94
N ASP A 178 4.13 24.81 -2.34
CA ASP A 178 3.94 24.06 -3.57
C ASP A 178 2.51 23.48 -3.65
N LYS A 179 1.95 23.47 -4.87
CA LYS A 179 0.59 23.05 -5.16
C LYS A 179 0.30 21.61 -4.69
N HIS A 180 1.25 20.69 -4.88
CA HIS A 180 1.00 19.26 -4.75
C HIS A 180 1.78 18.61 -3.62
N ALA A 181 3.03 19.02 -3.39
CA ALA A 181 3.87 18.40 -2.38
C ALA A 181 3.22 18.52 -0.98
N VAL A 182 3.06 17.39 -0.29
CA VAL A 182 2.39 17.26 1.03
C VAL A 182 0.89 17.60 0.99
N ARG A 183 0.32 17.95 -0.17
CA ARG A 183 -1.06 18.44 -0.30
C ARG A 183 -1.96 17.59 -1.18
N HIS A 184 -1.41 16.84 -2.12
CA HIS A 184 -2.22 15.98 -3.00
C HIS A 184 -3.03 14.97 -2.17
N PRO A 185 -4.33 14.76 -2.43
CA PRO A 185 -5.17 13.91 -1.60
C PRO A 185 -4.70 12.45 -1.52
N GLU A 186 -4.08 11.94 -2.59
CA GLU A 186 -3.66 10.52 -2.67
C GLU A 186 -2.14 10.34 -2.60
N MET A 187 -1.38 11.42 -2.82
CA MET A 187 0.09 11.37 -2.97
C MET A 187 0.80 12.48 -2.21
N GLY A 188 0.09 13.20 -1.34
CA GLY A 188 0.61 14.35 -0.63
C GLY A 188 1.70 13.94 0.34
N CYS A 189 1.37 13.16 1.37
CA CYS A 189 2.35 12.73 2.37
C CYS A 189 2.05 11.29 2.77
N VAL A 190 2.94 10.36 2.42
CA VAL A 190 2.74 8.93 2.69
C VAL A 190 3.92 8.40 3.50
N SER A 191 3.66 7.95 4.72
CA SER A 191 4.69 7.45 5.62
C SER A 191 4.65 5.93 5.69
N PHE A 192 5.78 5.29 5.39
CA PHE A 192 5.96 3.84 5.52
C PHE A 192 6.67 3.58 6.84
N GLN A 193 5.95 3.00 7.80
CA GLN A 193 6.39 2.92 9.19
C GLN A 193 6.67 1.47 9.60
N GLU A 194 7.39 1.34 10.71
CA GLU A 194 7.66 0.04 11.35
C GLU A 194 8.20 -1.01 10.36
N VAL A 195 9.09 -0.56 9.46
CA VAL A 195 9.65 -1.42 8.42
C VAL A 195 10.52 -2.49 9.05
N GLU A 196 10.14 -3.74 8.87
CA GLU A 196 10.83 -4.91 9.40
C GLU A 196 11.18 -5.90 8.29
N ILE A 197 12.09 -6.83 8.56
CA ILE A 197 12.30 -7.98 7.68
C ILE A 197 11.03 -8.84 7.71
N MET A 198 10.57 -9.29 6.55
CA MET A 198 9.37 -10.12 6.41
C MET A 198 9.47 -11.36 7.31
N LYS A 199 8.55 -11.47 8.28
CA LYS A 199 8.55 -12.51 9.31
C LYS A 199 7.40 -13.52 9.20
N TYR A 200 6.57 -13.34 8.18
CA TYR A 200 5.40 -14.18 7.91
C TYR A 200 5.72 -15.13 6.76
N ASP A 201 5.18 -16.33 6.83
CA ASP A 201 5.44 -17.40 5.86
C ASP A 201 4.37 -17.44 4.77
N SER A 202 3.12 -17.11 5.13
CA SER A 202 1.95 -17.18 4.25
C SER A 202 1.01 -16.00 4.53
N ILE A 203 0.36 -15.50 3.48
CA ILE A 203 -0.60 -14.40 3.54
C ILE A 203 -1.75 -14.77 2.63
N TYR A 204 -2.98 -14.75 3.13
CA TYR A 204 -4.15 -14.98 2.30
C TYR A 204 -4.74 -13.63 1.91
N TYR A 205 -5.16 -13.52 0.66
CA TYR A 205 -5.80 -12.33 0.14
C TYR A 205 -6.62 -12.68 -1.09
N HIS A 206 -7.66 -11.88 -1.31
CA HIS A 206 -8.46 -11.91 -2.54
C HIS A 206 -8.35 -10.59 -3.34
N ASP A 207 -7.63 -9.62 -2.78
CA ASP A 207 -7.48 -8.25 -3.24
C ASP A 207 -6.03 -8.01 -3.72
N TYR A 208 -5.72 -8.44 -4.95
CA TYR A 208 -4.36 -8.35 -5.48
C TYR A 208 -3.87 -6.90 -5.64
N HIS A 209 -4.79 -5.99 -5.97
CA HIS A 209 -4.51 -4.56 -6.18
C HIS A 209 -4.83 -3.69 -4.96
N GLY A 210 -5.17 -4.29 -3.81
CA GLY A 210 -5.39 -3.57 -2.56
C GLY A 210 -6.48 -2.51 -2.63
N TRP A 211 -6.30 -1.37 -1.95
CA TRP A 211 -7.34 -0.36 -1.85
C TRP A 211 -7.52 0.42 -3.16
N ARG A 212 -8.60 0.10 -3.90
CA ARG A 212 -8.97 0.79 -5.15
C ARG A 212 -10.29 1.55 -5.07
N ASP A 213 -11.16 1.17 -4.14
CA ASP A 213 -12.41 1.87 -3.86
C ASP A 213 -12.86 1.60 -2.41
N THR A 214 -13.92 2.25 -1.96
CA THR A 214 -14.45 2.12 -0.60
C THR A 214 -15.96 1.96 -0.61
N LEU A 215 -16.47 0.90 0.03
CA LEU A 215 -17.90 0.70 0.20
C LEU A 215 -18.35 1.26 1.56
N ASP A 216 -19.42 2.05 1.58
CA ASP A 216 -19.93 2.68 2.81
C ASP A 216 -20.75 1.68 3.66
N VAL A 217 -20.04 0.71 4.24
CA VAL A 217 -20.56 -0.31 5.15
C VAL A 217 -19.62 -0.46 6.33
N GLN A 218 -20.13 -0.93 7.48
CA GLN A 218 -19.31 -1.09 8.68
C GLN A 218 -18.74 -2.50 8.82
N GLU A 219 -19.47 -3.52 8.37
CA GLU A 219 -19.14 -4.93 8.60
C GLU A 219 -18.80 -5.63 7.27
N ALA A 220 -17.60 -6.18 7.18
CA ALA A 220 -17.09 -6.94 6.04
C ALA A 220 -16.44 -8.26 6.50
N VAL A 221 -16.43 -9.25 5.60
CA VAL A 221 -15.83 -10.57 5.84
C VAL A 221 -15.12 -11.05 4.58
N ASN A 222 -13.90 -11.57 4.73
CA ASN A 222 -13.27 -12.41 3.73
C ASN A 222 -13.29 -13.88 4.18
N ILE A 223 -13.53 -14.79 3.24
CA ILE A 223 -13.65 -16.23 3.48
C ILE A 223 -12.48 -16.94 2.81
N PHE A 224 -11.75 -17.76 3.55
CA PHE A 224 -10.57 -18.45 3.07
C PHE A 224 -10.62 -19.93 3.38
N VAL A 225 -9.77 -20.70 2.69
CA VAL A 225 -9.47 -22.10 3.00
C VAL A 225 -7.97 -22.21 3.21
N ALA A 226 -7.54 -22.74 4.36
CA ALA A 226 -6.13 -22.87 4.66
C ALA A 226 -5.46 -23.93 3.77
N GLU A 227 -4.31 -23.59 3.18
CA GLU A 227 -3.53 -24.45 2.29
C GLU A 227 -2.54 -25.36 3.03
N ALA A 228 -2.28 -25.06 4.30
CA ALA A 228 -1.29 -25.77 5.10
C ALA A 228 -1.60 -25.63 6.59
N ARG A 229 -0.87 -26.42 7.40
CA ARG A 229 -0.86 -26.24 8.85
C ARG A 229 -0.02 -25.03 9.24
N ASP A 230 -0.69 -23.90 9.40
CA ASP A 230 -0.10 -22.63 9.78
C ASP A 230 -0.82 -22.01 10.98
N THR A 231 -0.23 -20.96 11.55
CA THR A 231 -0.82 -20.20 12.66
C THR A 231 -1.10 -18.78 12.20
N LEU A 232 -2.37 -18.35 12.23
CA LEU A 232 -2.77 -16.96 12.02
C LEU A 232 -2.31 -16.14 13.23
N VAL A 233 -1.47 -15.15 12.96
CA VAL A 233 -0.81 -14.33 13.97
C VAL A 233 -1.09 -12.84 13.84
N ALA A 234 -1.51 -12.38 12.68
CA ALA A 234 -1.88 -10.99 12.45
C ALA A 234 -2.94 -10.88 11.35
N VAL A 235 -3.62 -9.74 11.29
CA VAL A 235 -4.56 -9.39 10.22
C VAL A 235 -4.26 -7.97 9.79
N SER A 236 -4.21 -7.73 8.47
CA SER A 236 -4.05 -6.38 7.93
C SER A 236 -5.24 -5.94 7.12
N PHE A 237 -5.53 -4.65 7.17
CA PHE A 237 -6.61 -3.99 6.45
C PHE A 237 -6.31 -2.50 6.29
N PHE A 238 -7.14 -1.79 5.54
CA PHE A 238 -7.08 -0.34 5.46
C PHE A 238 -8.20 0.34 6.25
N THR A 239 -7.88 1.48 6.85
CA THR A 239 -8.86 2.47 7.31
C THR A 239 -8.94 3.59 6.27
N ALA A 240 -10.16 3.92 5.84
CA ALA A 240 -10.41 5.00 4.87
C ALA A 240 -10.69 6.36 5.51
N ALA A 241 -10.60 6.45 6.85
CA ALA A 241 -10.79 7.65 7.63
C ALA A 241 -9.85 7.67 8.85
N ASP A 242 -9.72 8.84 9.46
CA ASP A 242 -8.95 9.03 10.69
C ASP A 242 -9.77 8.65 11.93
N SER A 243 -9.07 8.21 12.98
CA SER A 243 -9.62 7.90 14.31
C SER A 243 -10.73 6.84 14.26
N VAL A 244 -10.48 5.73 13.57
CA VAL A 244 -11.41 4.60 13.37
C VAL A 244 -11.29 3.59 14.50
N GLU A 245 -12.40 3.21 15.10
CA GLU A 245 -12.50 2.04 15.97
C GLU A 245 -12.74 0.79 15.12
N TYR A 246 -11.96 -0.25 15.37
CA TYR A 246 -12.08 -1.50 14.62
C TYR A 246 -12.28 -2.70 15.55
N ARG A 247 -12.87 -3.76 14.99
CA ARG A 247 -12.91 -5.09 15.60
C ARG A 247 -12.69 -6.16 14.55
N ILE A 248 -11.68 -6.98 14.76
CA ILE A 248 -11.37 -8.18 13.99
C ILE A 248 -11.93 -9.38 14.73
N LYS A 249 -12.57 -10.29 14.00
CA LYS A 249 -13.01 -11.58 14.53
C LYS A 249 -12.66 -12.69 13.54
N ILE A 250 -12.25 -13.83 14.06
CA ILE A 250 -11.99 -15.04 13.26
C ILE A 250 -13.06 -16.07 13.63
N TYR A 251 -13.73 -16.64 12.63
CA TYR A 251 -14.70 -17.73 12.79
C TYR A 251 -14.27 -18.96 11.98
N ARG A 252 -14.69 -20.17 12.39
CA ARG A 252 -14.38 -21.39 11.62
C ARG A 252 -15.37 -21.59 10.47
N ASP A 253 -16.61 -21.19 10.68
CA ASP A 253 -17.63 -21.30 9.65
C ASP A 253 -18.68 -20.19 9.71
N ARG A 254 -19.67 -20.29 8.81
CA ARG A 254 -20.75 -19.31 8.69
C ARG A 254 -21.73 -19.39 9.86
N GLU A 255 -21.94 -20.55 10.46
CA GLU A 255 -22.85 -20.71 11.61
C GLU A 255 -22.26 -19.99 12.83
N ASP A 256 -20.98 -20.18 13.11
CA ASP A 256 -20.23 -19.45 14.14
C ASP A 256 -20.33 -17.92 13.92
N MET A 257 -20.13 -17.46 12.68
CA MET A 257 -20.22 -16.04 12.34
C MET A 257 -21.63 -15.46 12.56
N ILE A 258 -22.68 -16.21 12.21
CA ILE A 258 -24.08 -15.77 12.40
C ILE A 258 -24.43 -15.72 13.89
N ASN A 259 -23.94 -16.68 14.68
CA ASN A 259 -24.16 -16.76 16.12
C ASN A 259 -23.24 -15.83 16.94
N ASP A 260 -22.31 -15.14 16.26
CA ASP A 260 -21.26 -14.32 16.86
C ASP A 260 -20.39 -15.06 17.90
N ASP A 261 -19.92 -16.26 17.55
CA ASP A 261 -19.04 -17.10 18.36
C ASP A 261 -17.61 -17.19 17.76
N PRO A 262 -16.78 -16.14 17.88
CA PRO A 262 -15.46 -16.13 17.27
C PRO A 262 -14.45 -16.98 18.05
N ILE A 263 -13.55 -17.65 17.34
CA ILE A 263 -12.42 -18.38 17.94
C ILE A 263 -11.27 -17.48 18.39
N SER A 264 -11.19 -16.27 17.83
CA SER A 264 -10.23 -15.23 18.20
C SER A 264 -10.80 -13.87 17.82
N SER A 265 -10.46 -12.85 18.59
CA SER A 265 -10.88 -11.48 18.31
C SER A 265 -9.80 -10.49 18.74
N GLN A 266 -9.75 -9.36 18.05
CA GLN A 266 -8.91 -8.24 18.41
C GLN A 266 -9.65 -6.94 18.13
N PHE A 267 -9.39 -5.90 18.90
CA PHE A 267 -10.03 -4.59 18.71
C PHE A 267 -9.09 -3.47 19.08
N GLY A 268 -9.38 -2.27 18.59
CA GLY A 268 -8.59 -1.10 18.93
C GLY A 268 -9.04 0.13 18.18
N THR A 269 -8.16 1.13 18.17
CA THR A 269 -8.37 2.38 17.47
C THR A 269 -7.15 2.68 16.61
N ILE A 270 -7.41 3.09 15.37
CA ILE A 270 -6.40 3.54 14.41
C ILE A 270 -6.59 5.04 14.22
N LEU A 271 -5.54 5.83 14.44
CA LEU A 271 -5.64 7.28 14.45
C LEU A 271 -5.66 7.88 13.05
N HIS A 272 -5.02 7.24 12.08
CA HIS A 272 -4.82 7.80 10.75
C HIS A 272 -5.25 6.85 9.65
N THR A 273 -5.74 7.45 8.57
CA THR A 273 -6.09 6.79 7.31
C THR A 273 -4.86 6.04 6.76
N GLY A 274 -5.00 4.77 6.42
CA GLY A 274 -3.87 4.00 5.94
C GLY A 274 -4.04 2.50 5.97
N PHE A 275 -2.95 1.79 5.68
CA PHE A 275 -2.79 0.35 5.83
C PHE A 275 -2.21 0.02 7.20
N HIS A 276 -2.75 -1.01 7.86
CA HIS A 276 -2.38 -1.36 9.23
C HIS A 276 -2.29 -2.87 9.40
N THR A 277 -1.25 -3.35 10.10
CA THR A 277 -1.08 -4.78 10.45
C THR A 277 -1.21 -5.00 11.94
N ILE A 278 -2.33 -5.60 12.32
CA ILE A 278 -2.69 -5.82 13.72
C ILE A 278 -2.28 -7.23 14.14
N ASP A 279 -1.43 -7.34 15.17
CA ASP A 279 -1.11 -8.62 15.79
C ASP A 279 -2.33 -9.14 16.57
N MET A 280 -2.62 -10.43 16.41
CA MET A 280 -3.66 -11.13 17.16
C MET A 280 -3.08 -11.64 18.48
N ASP A 281 -3.68 -11.27 19.61
CA ASP A 281 -3.28 -11.75 20.94
C ASP A 281 -3.48 -13.27 21.04
N ASP A 282 -4.68 -13.72 20.67
CA ASP A 282 -5.03 -15.14 20.57
C ASP A 282 -4.77 -15.66 19.15
N LYS A 283 -3.68 -16.42 19.02
CA LYS A 283 -3.24 -17.00 17.75
C LYS A 283 -4.07 -18.24 17.40
N THR A 284 -4.48 -18.33 16.14
CA THR A 284 -5.32 -19.43 15.66
C THR A 284 -4.50 -20.41 14.84
N VAL A 285 -4.48 -21.68 15.26
CA VAL A 285 -3.93 -22.76 14.42
C VAL A 285 -5.00 -23.18 13.40
N LEU A 286 -4.60 -23.19 12.13
CA LEU A 286 -5.38 -23.66 11.00
C LEU A 286 -4.74 -24.94 10.47
N MET A 287 -5.57 -25.90 10.05
CA MET A 287 -5.13 -27.10 9.34
C MET A 287 -5.41 -26.94 7.86
N GLU A 288 -4.65 -27.66 7.03
CA GLU A 288 -4.94 -27.74 5.60
C GLU A 288 -6.39 -28.19 5.36
N GLY A 289 -7.12 -27.44 4.54
CA GLY A 289 -8.53 -27.66 4.24
C GLY A 289 -9.52 -27.00 5.21
N ASP A 290 -9.06 -26.40 6.33
CA ASP A 290 -9.94 -25.64 7.22
C ASP A 290 -10.45 -24.39 6.48
N SER A 291 -11.77 -24.25 6.38
CA SER A 291 -12.37 -22.94 6.09
C SER A 291 -12.23 -22.02 7.31
N PHE A 292 -12.07 -20.72 7.06
CA PHE A 292 -12.12 -19.72 8.11
C PHE A 292 -12.57 -18.36 7.55
N PHE A 293 -13.17 -17.56 8.43
CA PHE A 293 -13.80 -16.29 8.09
C PHE A 293 -13.09 -15.20 8.87
N VAL A 294 -12.55 -14.21 8.16
CA VAL A 294 -11.93 -13.03 8.75
C VAL A 294 -12.94 -11.91 8.66
N TYR A 295 -13.51 -11.53 9.79
CA TYR A 295 -14.48 -10.45 9.92
C TYR A 295 -13.79 -9.16 10.36
N LEU A 296 -14.23 -8.04 9.81
CA LEU A 296 -13.81 -6.70 10.19
C LEU A 296 -15.03 -5.79 10.35
N PHE A 297 -15.12 -5.18 11.54
CA PHE A 297 -15.95 -4.01 11.79
C PHE A 297 -15.10 -2.75 11.80
N GLN A 298 -15.58 -1.68 11.17
CA GLN A 298 -15.05 -0.32 11.29
C GLN A 298 -16.21 0.63 11.61
N ASP A 299 -16.07 1.49 12.61
CA ASP A 299 -17.16 2.39 13.04
C ASP A 299 -17.50 3.46 11.98
N LYS A 300 -16.52 3.85 11.16
CA LYS A 300 -16.68 4.85 10.10
C LYS A 300 -15.63 4.69 9.00
N GLY A 301 -15.81 5.45 7.92
CA GLY A 301 -14.90 5.48 6.77
C GLY A 301 -15.24 4.45 5.70
N GLY A 302 -16.08 3.45 6.00
CA GLY A 302 -16.41 2.37 5.09
C GLY A 302 -15.32 1.29 5.03
N GLN A 303 -15.51 0.33 4.13
CA GLN A 303 -14.60 -0.81 3.93
C GLN A 303 -13.86 -0.69 2.60
N PRO A 304 -12.54 -0.48 2.61
CA PRO A 304 -11.69 -0.52 1.43
C PRO A 304 -11.74 -1.86 0.70
N TYR A 305 -11.82 -1.83 -0.63
CA TYR A 305 -11.84 -3.01 -1.47
C TYR A 305 -11.04 -2.82 -2.77
N ASP A 306 -10.55 -3.93 -3.32
CA ASP A 306 -9.98 -4.04 -4.67
C ASP A 306 -11.13 -4.19 -5.66
N ARG A 307 -10.97 -3.61 -6.85
CA ARG A 307 -11.77 -3.88 -8.03
C ARG A 307 -10.99 -3.50 -9.27
N THR A 308 -11.47 -3.93 -10.43
CA THR A 308 -11.04 -3.36 -11.71
C THR A 308 -11.17 -1.84 -11.64
N SER A 309 -10.06 -1.14 -11.86
CA SER A 309 -9.96 0.28 -11.58
C SER A 309 -9.10 1.00 -12.59
N ILE A 310 -9.32 2.30 -12.71
CA ILE A 310 -8.48 3.16 -13.55
C ILE A 310 -7.35 3.69 -12.67
N VAL A 311 -6.11 3.51 -13.12
CA VAL A 311 -4.93 4.12 -12.51
C VAL A 311 -4.48 5.28 -13.40
N PRO A 312 -4.54 6.53 -12.92
CA PRO A 312 -3.97 7.65 -13.66
C PRO A 312 -2.45 7.46 -13.73
N VAL A 313 -1.88 7.56 -14.93
CA VAL A 313 -0.43 7.42 -15.12
C VAL A 313 0.22 8.77 -14.82
N LEU A 314 0.79 8.90 -13.64
CA LEU A 314 1.36 10.15 -13.11
C LEU A 314 2.87 10.25 -13.33
N LEU A 315 3.41 9.75 -14.45
CA LEU A 315 4.78 10.03 -14.91
C LEU A 315 4.74 10.57 -16.34
N ASP A 316 5.01 11.88 -16.50
CA ASP A 316 5.34 12.48 -17.80
C ASP A 316 6.87 12.65 -17.84
N VAL A 317 7.55 11.70 -18.47
CA VAL A 317 8.97 11.87 -18.84
C VAL A 317 9.09 12.99 -19.89
N PRO A 318 10.24 13.68 -19.99
CA PRO A 318 10.41 14.84 -20.88
C PRO A 318 9.95 14.57 -22.32
N ALA A 319 9.43 15.62 -22.96
CA ALA A 319 8.71 15.67 -24.24
C ALA A 319 9.24 14.83 -25.45
N LEU A 320 10.42 14.21 -25.34
CA LEU A 320 10.95 13.29 -26.35
C LEU A 320 10.23 11.93 -26.39
N TYR A 321 9.45 11.59 -25.36
CA TYR A 321 8.67 10.33 -25.28
C TYR A 321 7.16 10.54 -25.04
N ALA A 322 6.66 11.76 -25.23
CA ALA A 322 5.27 12.14 -24.94
C ALA A 322 4.25 11.47 -25.90
N LEU A 323 3.96 10.20 -25.65
CA LEU A 323 2.70 9.58 -26.06
C LEU A 323 1.78 9.62 -24.83
N ARG A 324 0.78 10.52 -24.91
CA ARG A 324 -0.39 10.67 -24.03
C ARG A 324 -0.44 9.67 -22.86
N THR A 325 -0.18 10.15 -21.65
CA THR A 325 -0.53 9.52 -20.36
C THR A 325 -2.05 9.37 -20.28
N ALA A 326 -2.59 8.35 -20.95
CA ALA A 326 -3.98 7.95 -20.79
C ALA A 326 -4.07 7.17 -19.47
N ALA A 327 -5.03 7.53 -18.63
CA ALA A 327 -5.39 6.71 -17.48
C ALA A 327 -5.65 5.27 -17.97
N THR A 328 -5.02 4.29 -17.33
CA THR A 328 -5.07 2.89 -17.78
C THR A 328 -6.02 2.09 -16.92
N THR A 329 -6.74 1.16 -17.52
CA THR A 329 -7.55 0.20 -16.78
C THR A 329 -6.63 -0.91 -16.27
N VAL A 330 -6.75 -1.22 -14.98
CA VAL A 330 -6.10 -2.38 -14.36
C VAL A 330 -7.20 -3.35 -13.95
N PRO A 331 -7.30 -4.52 -14.60
CA PRO A 331 -8.33 -5.50 -14.31
C PRO A 331 -8.00 -6.28 -13.01
N SER A 332 -9.04 -6.49 -12.20
CA SER A 332 -9.00 -7.37 -11.02
C SER A 332 -9.97 -8.55 -11.20
N LYS A 333 -9.81 -9.62 -10.43
CA LYS A 333 -10.74 -10.75 -10.39
C LYS A 333 -11.27 -11.01 -8.98
N ALA A 334 -12.49 -11.55 -8.93
CA ALA A 334 -13.12 -12.03 -7.72
C ALA A 334 -13.96 -13.27 -8.03
N ASN A 335 -14.10 -14.17 -7.06
CA ASN A 335 -15.04 -15.30 -7.10
C ASN A 335 -16.16 -15.12 -6.06
N SER A 336 -17.31 -15.74 -6.33
CA SER A 336 -18.47 -15.62 -5.46
C SER A 336 -18.17 -16.24 -4.09
N ASN A 337 -18.69 -15.64 -3.03
CA ASN A 337 -18.45 -15.96 -1.63
C ASN A 337 -16.98 -15.82 -1.17
N GLU A 338 -16.15 -15.03 -1.85
CA GLU A 338 -14.85 -14.63 -1.30
C GLU A 338 -14.98 -13.49 -0.28
N SER A 339 -15.80 -12.48 -0.62
CA SER A 339 -16.02 -11.27 0.19
C SER A 339 -17.51 -11.03 0.44
N LEU A 340 -17.89 -10.86 1.71
CA LEU A 340 -19.26 -10.52 2.11
C LEU A 340 -19.30 -9.21 2.88
N PHE A 341 -20.40 -8.49 2.78
CA PHE A 341 -20.69 -7.33 3.64
C PHE A 341 -22.08 -7.46 4.25
N LYS A 342 -22.29 -6.75 5.36
CA LYS A 342 -23.59 -6.73 6.03
C LYS A 342 -24.24 -5.37 5.84
N GLU A 343 -25.46 -5.40 5.33
CA GLU A 343 -26.30 -4.23 5.13
C GLU A 343 -27.72 -4.58 5.58
N GLU A 344 -28.33 -3.69 6.36
CA GLU A 344 -29.67 -3.90 6.95
C GLU A 344 -29.81 -5.25 7.71
N GLY A 345 -28.71 -5.74 8.29
CA GLY A 345 -28.67 -7.00 9.03
C GLY A 345 -28.50 -8.26 8.18
N ILE A 346 -28.38 -8.14 6.85
CA ILE A 346 -28.28 -9.25 5.91
C ILE A 346 -26.87 -9.30 5.31
N TRP A 347 -26.26 -10.49 5.33
CA TRP A 347 -24.99 -10.74 4.65
C TRP A 347 -25.20 -10.90 3.14
N GLN A 348 -24.52 -10.08 2.36
CA GLN A 348 -24.56 -10.06 0.90
C GLN A 348 -23.16 -10.32 0.33
N ASP A 349 -23.10 -10.96 -0.83
CA ASP A 349 -21.87 -11.14 -1.58
C ASP A 349 -21.46 -9.80 -2.22
N LEU A 350 -20.20 -9.38 -2.06
CA LEU A 350 -19.69 -8.14 -2.64
C LEU A 350 -19.79 -8.12 -4.17
N GLN A 351 -19.85 -9.29 -4.81
CA GLN A 351 -20.11 -9.40 -6.24
C GLN A 351 -21.46 -8.82 -6.69
N SER A 352 -22.43 -8.67 -5.78
CA SER A 352 -23.69 -7.98 -6.07
C SER A 352 -23.49 -6.48 -6.36
N VAL A 353 -22.41 -5.90 -5.81
CA VAL A 353 -22.02 -4.49 -6.02
C VAL A 353 -21.05 -4.39 -7.19
N ASN A 354 -20.03 -5.25 -7.25
CA ASN A 354 -19.05 -5.27 -8.34
C ASN A 354 -18.46 -6.68 -8.51
N THR A 355 -18.56 -7.24 -9.70
CA THR A 355 -18.15 -8.64 -9.99
C THR A 355 -16.65 -8.89 -9.94
N THR A 356 -15.83 -7.85 -9.77
CA THR A 356 -14.37 -7.94 -9.65
C THR A 356 -13.87 -7.54 -8.27
N ALA A 357 -14.78 -7.41 -7.30
CA ALA A 357 -14.48 -6.80 -6.02
C ALA A 357 -14.20 -7.79 -4.90
N ASN A 358 -13.17 -7.49 -4.11
CA ASN A 358 -12.83 -8.18 -2.88
C ASN A 358 -12.34 -7.20 -1.80
N PHE A 359 -12.74 -7.38 -0.54
CA PHE A 359 -12.31 -6.50 0.54
C PHE A 359 -10.82 -6.63 0.83
N VAL A 360 -10.19 -5.51 1.22
CA VAL A 360 -8.79 -5.49 1.65
C VAL A 360 -8.69 -5.96 3.10
N LEU A 361 -8.67 -7.28 3.27
CA LEU A 361 -8.65 -7.93 4.57
C LEU A 361 -7.84 -9.23 4.49
N LYS A 362 -6.62 -9.20 5.05
CA LYS A 362 -5.60 -10.21 4.82
C LYS A 362 -5.12 -10.82 6.14
N PRO A 363 -5.34 -12.12 6.40
CA PRO A 363 -4.70 -12.81 7.51
C PRO A 363 -3.24 -13.16 7.17
N TRP A 364 -2.37 -12.96 8.15
CA TRP A 364 -0.93 -13.22 8.08
C TRP A 364 -0.57 -14.38 9.00
N LEU A 365 0.17 -15.35 8.45
CA LEU A 365 0.42 -16.61 9.11
C LEU A 365 1.92 -16.89 9.26
N LYS A 366 2.23 -17.65 10.31
CA LYS A 366 3.52 -18.29 10.51
C LYS A 366 3.37 -19.80 10.40
N ARG A 367 4.31 -20.43 9.72
CA ARG A 367 4.39 -21.88 9.63
C ARG A 367 4.66 -22.45 11.01
N ALA A 368 3.84 -23.42 11.41
CA ALA A 368 3.99 -24.06 12.71
C ALA A 368 5.37 -24.74 12.77
N SER A 369 6.26 -24.24 13.62
CA SER A 369 7.63 -24.75 13.74
C SER A 369 7.69 -25.95 14.68
N PHE A 370 7.41 -27.17 14.21
CA PHE A 370 7.98 -28.40 14.82
C PHE A 370 8.13 -29.55 13.81
N PRO A 371 9.20 -30.36 13.91
CA PRO A 371 9.38 -31.54 13.06
C PRO A 371 8.33 -32.59 13.40
N CYS A 372 7.85 -33.26 12.36
CA CYS A 372 6.91 -34.35 12.38
C CYS A 372 7.37 -35.47 13.34
N ASN A 373 6.82 -35.53 14.56
CA ASN A 373 6.62 -36.84 15.18
C ASN A 373 5.38 -37.42 14.54
N LYS A 374 5.58 -38.20 13.47
CA LYS A 374 4.59 -39.19 13.04
C LYS A 374 4.29 -40.07 14.25
N ILE A 375 3.17 -39.80 14.91
CA ILE A 375 2.55 -40.82 15.75
C ILE A 375 2.06 -41.87 14.77
N SER A 376 2.84 -42.94 14.65
CA SER A 376 2.42 -44.14 13.94
C SER A 376 1.07 -44.60 14.51
N PRO A 377 0.07 -44.95 13.68
CA PRO A 377 -1.10 -45.63 14.20
C PRO A 377 -0.64 -46.96 14.79
N LYS A 378 -0.74 -47.11 16.11
CA LYS A 378 -0.66 -48.44 16.73
C LYS A 378 -1.77 -49.28 16.10
N ARG A 379 -1.39 -50.33 15.38
CA ARG A 379 -2.29 -51.42 15.02
C ARG A 379 -2.90 -51.98 16.31
N PRO A 380 -4.19 -52.31 16.32
CA PRO A 380 -4.72 -53.22 17.33
C PRO A 380 -4.24 -54.63 16.95
N ASP A 381 -3.40 -55.22 17.80
CA ASP A 381 -3.18 -56.67 17.79
C ASP A 381 -4.27 -57.35 18.61
N PHE A 382 -4.62 -58.55 18.15
CA PHE A 382 -5.65 -59.51 18.58
C PHE A 382 -5.96 -59.62 20.07
#